data_AF-A0A834WNE7-F1
#
_entry.id   AF-A0A834WNE7-F1
#
_cell.length_a   1.000
_cell.length_b   1.000
_cell.length_c   1.000
_cell.angle_alpha   90.00
_cell.angle_beta   90.00
_cell.angle_gamma   90.00
#
_symmetry.space_group_name_H-M   'P 1'
#
loop_
_entity.id
_entity.type
_entity.pdbx_description
1 polymer ?
#
loop_
_entity_poly.entity_id
_entity_poly.type
_entity_poly.pdbx_seq_one_letter_code
_entity_poly.pdbx_strand_id
1 'polypeptide(L)'
;MEVAKPKWYERALVIAVQGVFFNAYFLGYLMSPKFAHRMVGYLEEEAIHSYTEFLKELDKGNIQNVPAPAIAIDYWQLPSDSTLRDVVMVVRADEAHHRDVNHFASDIHYQGRELREAPAPIGYH
;
A
#
# COMPACT_ATOMS: atom_id res chain seq x y z
N MET A 1 -15.28 7.28 -0.69
CA MET A 1 -15.00 7.26 0.77
C MET A 1 -16.26 6.68 1.39
N GLU A 2 -16.34 5.35 1.38
CA GLU A 2 -17.57 4.60 1.72
C GLU A 2 -17.65 4.26 3.21
N VAL A 3 -16.50 4.20 3.89
CA VAL A 3 -16.40 3.82 5.31
C VAL A 3 -16.34 5.05 6.22
N ALA A 4 -15.75 6.16 5.77
CA ALA A 4 -15.64 7.41 6.52
C ALA A 4 -15.88 8.61 5.61
N LYS A 5 -16.30 9.75 6.18
CA LYS A 5 -16.47 11.02 5.46
C LYS A 5 -15.50 12.07 6.02
N PRO A 6 -14.44 12.43 5.27
CA PRO A 6 -13.41 13.33 5.77
C PRO A 6 -13.92 14.77 5.83
N LYS A 7 -13.50 15.51 6.84
CA LYS A 7 -13.80 16.92 7.02
C LYS A 7 -12.96 17.77 6.06
N TRP A 8 -13.38 19.02 5.85
CA TRP A 8 -12.71 19.91 4.89
C TRP A 8 -11.22 20.16 5.23
N TYR A 9 -10.88 20.23 6.52
CA TYR A 9 -9.50 20.45 6.95
C TYR A 9 -8.61 19.20 6.77
N GLU A 10 -9.17 17.99 6.91
CA GLU A 10 -8.47 16.74 6.61
C GLU A 10 -8.17 16.67 5.10
N ARG A 11 -9.12 17.09 4.26
CA ARG A 11 -8.92 17.18 2.81
C ARG A 11 -7.85 18.22 2.44
N ALA A 12 -7.85 19.38 3.10
CA ALA A 12 -6.82 20.40 2.92
C ALA A 12 -5.43 19.87 3.33
N LEU A 13 -5.36 19.12 4.44
CA LEU A 13 -4.13 18.48 4.90
C LEU A 13 -3.60 17.49 3.86
N VAL A 14 -4.46 16.62 3.31
CA VAL A 14 -4.07 15.66 2.27
C VAL A 14 -3.52 16.38 1.03
N ILE A 15 -4.14 17.47 0.57
CA ILE A 15 -3.65 18.25 -0.58
C ILE A 15 -2.25 18.82 -0.29
N ALA A 16 -2.04 19.37 0.91
CA ALA A 16 -0.75 19.93 1.30
C ALA A 16 0.35 18.86 1.35
N VAL A 17 0.08 17.72 2.01
CA VAL A 17 1.03 16.60 2.11
C VAL A 17 1.32 16.02 0.73
N GLN A 18 0.31 15.84 -0.12
CA GLN A 18 0.49 15.36 -1.49
C GLN A 18 1.36 16.31 -2.31
N GLY A 19 1.17 17.63 -2.18
CA GLY A 19 1.99 18.63 -2.85
C GLY A 19 3.48 18.53 -2.48
N VAL A 20 3.78 18.33 -1.19
CA VAL A 20 5.16 18.15 -0.73
C VAL A 20 5.72 16.79 -1.15
N PHE A 21 5.01 15.71 -0.86
CA PHE A 21 5.49 14.35 -1.09
C PHE A 21 5.70 14.06 -2.58
N PHE A 22 4.79 14.50 -3.46
CA PHE A 22 4.93 14.31 -4.91
C PHE A 22 6.23 14.94 -5.43
N ASN A 23 6.49 16.21 -5.08
CA ASN A 23 7.67 16.90 -5.57
C ASN A 23 8.96 16.30 -4.99
N ALA A 24 8.97 15.95 -3.70
CA ALA A 24 10.11 15.30 -3.06
C ALA A 24 10.41 13.92 -3.68
N TYR A 25 9.38 13.09 -3.86
CA TYR A 25 9.52 11.77 -4.48
C TYR A 25 9.94 11.87 -5.95
N PHE A 26 9.34 12.78 -6.72
CA PHE A 26 9.69 13.02 -8.13
C PHE A 26 11.17 13.37 -8.30
N LEU A 27 11.66 14.36 -7.54
CA LEU A 27 13.08 14.73 -7.57
C LEU A 27 13.98 13.60 -7.07
N GLY A 28 13.59 12.92 -5.99
CA GLY A 28 14.31 11.76 -5.47
C GLY A 28 14.45 10.63 -6.49
N TYR A 29 13.39 10.37 -7.26
CA TYR A 29 13.38 9.35 -8.31
C TYR A 29 14.33 9.73 -9.46
N LEU A 30 14.32 10.99 -9.91
CA LEU A 30 15.26 11.47 -10.94
C LEU A 30 16.72 11.37 -10.49
N MET A 31 16.99 11.60 -9.21
CA MET A 31 18.34 11.49 -8.65
C MET A 31 18.79 10.04 -8.45
N SER A 32 17.91 9.17 -7.97
CA SER A 32 18.24 7.79 -7.62
C SER A 32 16.99 6.90 -7.56
N PRO A 33 16.65 6.20 -8.66
CA PRO A 33 15.54 5.25 -8.67
C PRO A 33 15.70 4.13 -7.63
N LYS A 34 16.94 3.65 -7.40
CA LYS A 34 17.22 2.64 -6.37
C LYS A 34 16.85 3.11 -4.97
N PHE A 35 17.10 4.38 -4.64
CA PHE A 35 16.74 4.95 -3.34
C PHE A 35 15.23 5.11 -3.23
N ALA A 36 14.59 5.66 -4.27
CA ALA A 36 13.14 5.85 -4.28
C ALA A 36 12.38 4.52 -4.09
N HIS A 37 12.76 3.48 -4.84
CA HIS A 37 12.19 2.15 -4.67
C HIS A 37 12.46 1.54 -3.30
N ARG A 38 13.68 1.70 -2.74
CA ARG A 38 13.97 1.20 -1.39
C ARG A 38 13.12 1.90 -0.32
N MET A 39 12.97 3.22 -0.45
CA MET A 39 12.16 4.01 0.47
C MET A 39 10.70 3.55 0.45
N VAL A 40 10.12 3.35 -0.74
CA VAL A 40 8.75 2.83 -0.86
C VAL A 40 8.66 1.43 -0.27
N GLY A 41 9.63 0.53 -0.53
CA GLY A 41 9.67 -0.79 0.10
C GLY A 41 9.56 -0.75 1.63
N TYR A 42 10.25 0.20 2.29
CA TYR A 42 10.11 0.40 3.73
C TYR A 42 8.77 1.03 4.16
N LEU A 43 8.17 1.89 3.33
CA LEU A 43 6.80 2.38 3.60
C LEU A 43 5.79 1.23 3.58
N GLU A 44 5.95 0.28 2.65
CA GLU A 44 5.08 -0.89 2.59
C GLU A 44 5.30 -1.86 3.76
N GLU A 45 6.53 -1.99 4.27
CA GLU A 45 6.77 -2.73 5.54
C GLU A 45 5.96 -2.14 6.70
N GLU A 46 5.96 -0.83 6.83
CA GLU A 46 5.16 -0.12 7.85
C GLU A 46 3.66 -0.21 7.57
N ALA A 47 3.24 -0.25 6.29
CA ALA A 47 1.85 -0.47 5.91
C ALA A 47 1.38 -1.88 6.33
N ILE A 48 2.17 -2.92 6.09
CA ILE A 48 1.89 -4.30 6.52
C ILE A 48 1.77 -4.38 8.04
N HIS A 49 2.67 -3.71 8.78
CA HIS A 49 2.61 -3.62 10.23
C HIS A 49 1.30 -2.95 10.68
N SER A 50 0.98 -1.79 10.08
CA SER A 50 -0.22 -1.01 10.41
C SER A 50 -1.51 -1.80 10.15
N TYR A 51 -1.64 -2.48 9.00
CA TYR A 51 -2.80 -3.33 8.72
C TYR A 51 -2.87 -4.56 9.62
N THR A 52 -1.73 -5.09 10.07
CA THR A 52 -1.71 -6.18 11.05
C THR A 52 -2.24 -5.73 12.40
N GLU A 53 -1.87 -4.54 12.88
CA GLU A 53 -2.46 -3.96 14.09
C GLU A 53 -3.95 -3.65 13.89
N PHE A 54 -4.35 -3.17 12.71
CA PHE A 54 -5.76 -2.92 12.41
C PHE A 54 -6.61 -4.18 12.47
N LEU A 55 -6.11 -5.31 11.96
CA LEU A 55 -6.75 -6.62 12.08
C LEU A 55 -6.88 -7.06 13.55
N LYS A 56 -5.85 -6.84 14.37
CA LYS A 56 -5.92 -7.15 15.81
C LYS A 56 -7.01 -6.34 16.52
N GLU A 57 -7.17 -5.06 16.17
CA GLU A 57 -8.20 -4.22 16.77
C GLU A 57 -9.62 -4.60 16.32
N LEU A 58 -9.78 -5.06 15.06
CA LEU A 58 -11.03 -5.68 14.59
C LEU A 58 -11.34 -6.99 15.33
N ASP A 59 -10.34 -7.86 15.51
CA ASP A 59 -10.49 -9.16 16.18
C ASP A 59 -10.80 -9.01 17.67
N LYS A 60 -10.31 -7.94 18.32
CA LYS A 60 -10.68 -7.57 19.70
C LYS A 60 -12.09 -6.97 19.81
N GLY A 61 -12.71 -6.57 18.70
CA GLY A 61 -13.99 -5.87 18.69
C GLY A 61 -13.91 -4.39 19.06
N ASN A 62 -12.71 -3.80 19.13
CA ASN A 62 -12.52 -2.37 19.38
C ASN A 62 -12.95 -1.53 18.16
N ILE A 63 -12.96 -2.14 16.99
CA ILE A 63 -13.41 -1.55 15.73
C ILE A 63 -14.53 -2.42 15.18
N GLN A 64 -15.64 -1.80 14.78
CA GLN A 64 -16.79 -2.51 14.27
C GLN A 64 -16.46 -3.14 12.91
N ASN A 65 -16.63 -4.47 12.80
CA ASN A 65 -16.48 -5.19 11.54
C ASN A 65 -17.76 -5.08 10.70
N VAL A 66 -17.87 -4.01 9.90
CA VAL A 66 -19.02 -3.74 9.03
C VAL A 66 -18.94 -4.54 7.71
N PRO A 67 -20.05 -4.69 6.95
CA PRO A 67 -20.01 -5.27 5.60
C PRO A 67 -19.02 -4.54 4.69
N ALA A 68 -18.35 -5.28 3.81
CA ALA A 68 -17.42 -4.71 2.84
C ALA A 68 -18.14 -3.79 1.84
N PRO A 69 -17.56 -2.65 1.45
CA PRO A 69 -18.11 -1.81 0.39
C PRO A 69 -18.19 -2.58 -0.93
N ALA A 70 -19.23 -2.33 -1.73
CA ALA A 70 -19.44 -3.02 -3.02
C ALA A 70 -18.22 -2.90 -3.96
N ILE A 71 -17.58 -1.73 -4.00
CA ILE A 71 -16.36 -1.52 -4.80
C ILE A 71 -15.20 -2.45 -4.38
N ALA A 72 -15.07 -2.78 -3.09
CA ALA A 72 -14.04 -3.68 -2.61
C ALA A 72 -14.37 -5.13 -3.00
N ILE A 73 -15.63 -5.52 -2.86
CA ILE A 73 -16.13 -6.84 -3.29
C ILE A 73 -15.85 -7.04 -4.77
N ASP A 74 -16.21 -6.05 -5.61
CA ASP A 74 -16.03 -6.13 -7.05
C ASP A 74 -14.55 -6.14 -7.46
N TYR A 75 -13.72 -5.28 -6.86
CA TYR A 75 -12.31 -5.14 -7.22
C TYR A 75 -11.47 -6.36 -6.83
N TRP A 76 -11.59 -6.84 -5.58
CA TRP A 76 -10.85 -8.00 -5.09
C TRP A 76 -11.59 -9.33 -5.33
N GLN A 77 -12.74 -9.31 -6.00
CA GLN A 77 -13.58 -10.49 -6.25
C GLN A 77 -13.92 -11.27 -4.97
N LEU A 78 -14.25 -10.54 -3.89
CA LEU A 78 -14.58 -11.13 -2.61
C LEU A 78 -15.98 -11.76 -2.63
N PRO A 79 -16.27 -12.72 -1.72
CA PRO A 79 -17.64 -13.14 -1.45
C PRO A 79 -18.57 -11.97 -1.12
N SER A 80 -19.85 -12.06 -1.52
CA SER A 80 -20.82 -10.97 -1.32
C SER A 80 -21.13 -10.64 0.14
N ASP A 81 -20.85 -11.58 1.05
CA ASP A 81 -21.00 -11.46 2.50
C ASP A 81 -19.71 -11.07 3.22
N SER A 82 -18.65 -10.71 2.48
CA SER A 82 -17.38 -10.25 3.05
C SER A 82 -17.52 -9.00 3.91
N THR A 83 -16.60 -8.87 4.84
CA THR A 83 -16.57 -7.83 5.87
C THR A 83 -15.36 -6.91 5.72
N LEU A 84 -15.32 -5.82 6.49
CA LEU A 84 -14.19 -4.92 6.56
C LEU A 84 -12.89 -5.66 6.88
N ARG A 85 -12.93 -6.66 7.76
CA ARG A 85 -11.79 -7.52 8.07
C ARG A 85 -11.22 -8.23 6.83
N ASP A 86 -12.10 -8.76 5.97
CA ASP A 86 -11.67 -9.46 4.75
C ASP A 86 -11.02 -8.50 3.75
N VAL A 87 -11.56 -7.28 3.66
CA VAL A 87 -10.94 -6.20 2.87
C VAL A 87 -9.56 -5.85 3.41
N VAL A 88 -9.40 -5.67 4.72
CA VAL A 88 -8.09 -5.35 5.32
C VAL A 88 -7.09 -6.49 5.11
N MET A 89 -7.53 -7.74 5.15
CA MET A 89 -6.68 -8.91 4.87
C MET A 89 -6.12 -8.87 3.44
N VAL A 90 -6.93 -8.60 2.43
CA VAL A 90 -6.47 -8.53 1.03
C VAL A 90 -5.65 -7.27 0.75
N VAL A 91 -6.01 -6.13 1.32
CA VAL A 91 -5.20 -4.90 1.22
C VAL A 91 -3.81 -5.12 1.80
N ARG A 92 -3.69 -5.76 2.98
CA ARG A 92 -2.38 -6.10 3.56
C ARG A 92 -1.56 -7.03 2.65
N ALA A 93 -2.22 -7.94 1.94
CA ALA A 93 -1.54 -8.83 0.98
C ALA A 93 -1.01 -8.04 -0.23
N ASP A 94 -1.77 -7.05 -0.72
CA ASP A 94 -1.32 -6.13 -1.77
C ASP A 94 -0.07 -5.36 -1.31
N GLU A 95 -0.05 -4.82 -0.08
CA GLU A 95 1.14 -4.11 0.42
C GLU A 95 2.36 -5.03 0.59
N ALA A 96 2.15 -6.30 0.96
CA ALA A 96 3.24 -7.29 0.96
C ALA A 96 3.81 -7.48 -0.45
N HIS A 97 2.95 -7.58 -1.46
CA HIS A 97 3.39 -7.67 -2.84
C HIS A 97 4.13 -6.39 -3.29
N HIS A 98 3.61 -5.21 -2.95
CA HIS A 98 4.25 -3.93 -3.25
C HIS A 98 5.63 -3.80 -2.59
N ARG A 99 5.78 -4.23 -1.33
CA ARG A 99 7.06 -4.29 -0.62
C ARG A 99 8.09 -5.09 -1.41
N ASP A 100 7.73 -6.31 -1.78
CA ASP A 100 8.66 -7.25 -2.44
C ASP A 100 9.08 -6.72 -3.81
N VAL A 101 8.13 -6.21 -4.60
CA VAL A 101 8.40 -5.62 -5.91
C VAL A 101 9.28 -4.38 -5.80
N ASN A 102 9.07 -3.52 -4.81
CA ASN A 102 9.89 -2.32 -4.63
C ASN A 102 11.31 -2.63 -4.13
N HIS A 103 11.47 -3.57 -3.20
CA HIS A 103 12.81 -4.03 -2.80
C HIS A 103 13.56 -4.67 -3.95
N PHE A 104 12.88 -5.53 -4.73
CA PHE A 104 13.45 -6.12 -5.95
C PHE A 104 13.88 -5.04 -6.95
N ALA A 105 13.02 -4.06 -7.24
CA ALA A 105 13.34 -2.97 -8.15
C ALA A 105 14.56 -2.16 -7.70
N SER A 106 14.67 -1.89 -6.40
CA SER A 106 15.84 -1.25 -5.82
C SER A 106 17.12 -2.06 -6.09
N ASP A 107 17.08 -3.37 -5.90
CA ASP A 107 18.22 -4.26 -6.10
C ASP A 107 18.63 -4.34 -7.57
N ILE A 108 17.68 -4.41 -8.49
CA ILE A 108 17.93 -4.37 -9.94
C ILE A 108 18.63 -3.06 -10.34
N HIS A 109 18.14 -1.92 -9.87
CA HIS A 109 18.80 -0.64 -10.11
C HIS A 109 20.17 -0.54 -9.44
N TYR A 110 20.35 -1.12 -8.26
CA TYR A 110 21.65 -1.17 -7.58
C TYR A 110 22.68 -1.99 -8.38
N GLN A 111 22.25 -3.07 -9.01
CA GLN A 111 23.05 -3.91 -9.90
C GLN A 111 23.33 -3.27 -11.28
N GLY A 112 22.80 -2.07 -11.54
CA GLY A 112 22.95 -1.37 -12.83
C GLY A 112 22.14 -2.02 -13.97
N ARG A 113 21.11 -2.80 -13.63
CA ARG A 113 20.21 -3.45 -14.59
C ARG A 113 18.91 -2.67 -14.72
N GLU A 114 18.17 -2.93 -15.79
CA GLU A 114 16.83 -2.39 -16.00
C GLU A 114 15.74 -3.42 -15.70
N LEU A 115 14.63 -2.98 -15.09
CA LEU A 115 13.48 -3.83 -14.76
C LEU A 115 12.87 -4.55 -15.96
N ARG A 116 12.97 -3.96 -17.16
CA ARG A 116 12.47 -4.56 -18.40
C ARG A 116 13.23 -5.83 -18.79
N GLU A 117 14.51 -5.90 -18.44
CA GLU A 117 15.40 -7.02 -18.78
C GLU A 117 15.50 -8.05 -17.64
N ALA A 118 15.18 -7.64 -16.42
CA ALA A 118 15.19 -8.47 -15.23
C ALA A 118 13.85 -8.34 -14.47
N PRO A 119 12.75 -8.89 -15.01
CA PRO A 119 11.46 -8.89 -14.31
C PRO A 119 11.52 -9.73 -13.04
N ALA A 120 10.70 -9.39 -12.06
CA ALA A 120 10.55 -10.19 -10.85
C ALA A 120 10.09 -11.62 -11.22
N PRO A 121 10.71 -12.67 -10.65
CA PRO A 121 10.25 -14.04 -10.85
C PRO A 121 8.79 -14.23 -10.42
N ILE A 122 8.09 -15.16 -11.07
CA ILE A 122 6.77 -15.59 -10.60
C ILE A 122 6.93 -16.22 -9.22
N GLY A 123 6.18 -15.71 -8.23
CA GLY A 123 6.25 -16.18 -6.84
C GLY A 123 7.35 -15.54 -6.00
N TYR A 124 7.91 -14.40 -6.43
CA TYR A 124 8.85 -13.62 -5.63
C TYR A 124 8.14 -12.99 -4.42
N HIS A 125 8.46 -13.49 -3.22
CA HIS A 125 7.93 -13.09 -1.91
C HIS A 125 8.99 -13.25 -0.82
#